data_AF-A0A834I818-F1
#
_entry.id   AF-A0A834I818-F1
#
_cell.length_a   1.000
_cell.length_b   1.000
_cell.length_c   1.000
_cell.angle_alpha   90.00
_cell.angle_beta   90.00
_cell.angle_gamma   90.00
#
_symmetry.space_group_name_H-M   'P 1'
#
loop_
_entity.id
_entity.type
_entity.pdbx_description
1 polymer ?
#
loop_
_entity_poly.entity_id
_entity_poly.type
_entity_poly.pdbx_seq_one_letter_code
_entity_poly.pdbx_strand_id
1 'polypeptide(L)'
;MNEFPTQEITGIKLGVQPHGMVMQQKMGMQQGVANISWKDVSEWYDSPQFLLMTFTVKGQQGSFFLPKRMDSKNFSFNTIRKHLNESVGQAKKL
;
A
#
# COMPACT_ATOMS: atom_id res chain seq x y z
N MET A 1 -31.17 -1.09 16.50
CA MET A 1 -30.04 -1.42 15.61
C MET A 1 -28.80 -1.11 16.43
N ASN A 2 -28.08 -2.13 16.93
CA ASN A 2 -26.84 -1.88 17.67
C ASN A 2 -25.78 -1.53 16.63
N GLU A 3 -25.46 -0.24 16.52
CA GLU A 3 -24.29 0.20 15.76
C GLU A 3 -23.08 -0.53 16.33
N PHE A 4 -22.43 -1.36 15.51
CA PHE A 4 -21.16 -1.95 15.89
C PHE A 4 -20.21 -0.82 16.29
N PRO A 5 -19.44 -0.94 17.38
CA PRO A 5 -18.52 0.11 17.77
C PRO A 5 -17.55 0.37 16.60
N THR A 6 -17.71 1.53 15.96
CA THR A 6 -16.81 1.98 14.90
C THR A 6 -15.58 2.55 15.60
N GLN A 7 -14.46 1.85 15.48
CA GLN A 7 -13.20 2.33 16.05
C GLN A 7 -12.57 3.30 15.04
N GLU A 8 -12.29 4.52 15.48
CA GLU A 8 -11.63 5.52 14.63
C GLU A 8 -10.23 5.04 14.22
N ILE A 9 -10.00 4.91 12.91
CA ILE A 9 -8.68 4.56 12.38
C ILE A 9 -7.83 5.83 12.41
N THR A 10 -7.14 6.08 13.52
CA THR A 10 -6.26 7.23 13.67
C THR A 10 -4.85 6.89 13.18
N GLY A 11 -4.49 7.43 12.01
CA GLY A 11 -3.12 7.43 11.51
C GLY A 11 -2.67 6.12 10.87
N ILE A 12 -2.92 5.98 9.56
CA ILE A 12 -2.18 5.05 8.71
C ILE A 12 -0.85 5.71 8.33
N LYS A 13 0.27 5.06 8.64
CA LYS A 13 1.59 5.43 8.16
C LYS A 13 2.02 4.43 7.10
N LEU A 14 2.39 4.94 5.94
CA LEU A 14 2.95 4.14 4.85
C LEU A 14 4.43 4.49 4.71
N GLY A 15 5.25 3.47 4.51
CA GLY A 15 6.68 3.61 4.24
C GLY A 15 7.09 2.77 3.05
N VAL A 16 7.99 3.31 2.23
CA VAL A 16 8.62 2.60 1.11
C VAL A 16 9.97 2.08 1.59
N GLN A 17 10.27 0.82 1.35
CA GLN A 17 11.53 0.17 1.71
C GLN A 17 12.13 -0.55 0.48
N PRO A 18 13.44 -0.84 0.47
CA PRO A 18 14.06 -1.53 -0.67
C PRO A 18 13.42 -2.87 -1.02
N HIS A 19 12.84 -3.57 -0.04
CA HIS A 19 12.26 -4.90 -0.20
C HIS A 19 10.73 -4.92 -0.21
N GLY A 20 10.06 -3.79 0.02
CA GLY A 20 8.60 -3.74 0.04
C GLY A 20 8.01 -2.44 0.57
N MET A 21 6.72 -2.52 0.89
CA MET A 21 5.96 -1.48 1.57
C MET A 21 5.74 -1.88 3.04
N VAL A 22 5.85 -0.92 3.95
CA VAL A 22 5.37 -1.05 5.32
C VAL A 22 4.12 -0.21 5.52
N MET A 23 3.11 -0.79 6.15
CA MET A 23 1.95 -0.09 6.64
C MET A 23 1.91 -0.24 8.16
N GLN A 24 1.79 0.87 8.86
CA GLN A 24 1.51 0.88 10.29
C GLN A 24 0.14 1.52 10.51
N GLN A 25 -0.71 0.84 11.28
CA GLN A 25 -2.04 1.31 11.62
C GLN A 25 -2.22 1.22 13.13
N LYS A 26 -2.65 2.31 13.75
CA LYS A 26 -3.00 2.32 15.17
C LYS A 26 -4.48 1.97 15.33
N MET A 27 -4.76 0.96 16.15
CA MET A 27 -6.10 0.50 16.52
C MET A 27 -6.23 0.56 18.04
N GLY A 28 -6.73 1.69 18.56
CA GLY A 28 -6.77 1.95 20.00
C GLY A 28 -5.37 1.99 20.62
N MET A 29 -5.10 1.10 21.59
CA MET A 29 -3.78 0.95 22.20
C MET A 29 -2.83 0.04 21.42
N GLN A 30 -3.31 -0.67 20.40
CA GLN A 30 -2.52 -1.61 19.62
C GLN A 30 -1.99 -0.96 18.34
N GLN A 31 -0.78 -1.35 17.93
CA GLN A 31 -0.18 -0.93 16.66
C GLN A 31 -0.01 -2.15 15.75
N GLY A 32 -0.80 -2.20 14.68
CA GLY A 32 -0.64 -3.19 13.61
C GLY A 32 0.45 -2.76 12.65
N VAL A 33 1.31 -3.70 12.26
CA VAL A 33 2.33 -3.49 11.22
C VAL A 33 2.19 -4.58 10.17
N ALA A 34 2.04 -4.17 8.91
CA ALA A 34 2.04 -5.06 7.76
C ALA A 34 3.25 -4.74 6.88
N ASN A 35 4.03 -5.76 6.53
CA ASN A 35 5.11 -5.67 5.55
C ASN A 35 4.68 -6.44 4.30
N ILE A 36 4.63 -5.75 3.18
CA ILE A 36 4.23 -6.29 1.88
C ILE A 36 5.47 -6.32 1.01
N SER A 37 5.98 -7.51 0.70
CA SER A 37 7.13 -7.65 -0.20
C SER A 37 6.76 -7.20 -1.60
N TRP A 38 7.71 -6.61 -2.34
CA TRP A 38 7.49 -6.33 -3.77
C TRP A 38 7.13 -7.60 -4.56
N LYS A 39 7.62 -8.77 -4.13
CA LYS A 39 7.33 -10.07 -4.74
C LYS A 39 5.92 -10.59 -4.45
N ASP A 40 5.27 -10.08 -3.41
CA ASP A 40 3.90 -10.48 -3.05
C ASP A 40 2.86 -9.68 -3.86
N VAL A 41 3.29 -8.66 -4.61
CA VAL A 41 2.45 -7.88 -5.51
C VAL A 41 2.17 -8.69 -6.77
N SER A 42 0.89 -8.97 -7.02
CA SER A 42 0.45 -9.73 -8.20
C SER A 42 0.28 -8.85 -9.43
N GLU A 43 -0.22 -7.63 -9.24
CA GLU A 43 -0.40 -6.65 -10.31
C GLU A 43 -0.48 -5.22 -9.78
N TRP A 44 -0.25 -4.26 -10.67
CA TRP A 44 -0.33 -2.85 -10.36
C TRP A 44 -0.75 -2.02 -11.56
N TYR A 45 -1.35 -0.86 -11.29
CA TYR A 45 -1.87 0.10 -12.25
C TYR A 45 -1.34 1.48 -11.90
N ASP A 46 -0.96 2.24 -12.93
CA ASP A 46 -0.46 3.60 -12.76
C ASP A 46 -1.38 4.58 -13.50
N SER A 47 -2.13 5.38 -12.75
CA SER A 47 -3.02 6.41 -13.30
C SER A 47 -2.46 7.81 -13.01
N PRO A 48 -2.93 8.89 -13.66
CA PRO A 48 -2.48 10.24 -13.33
C PRO A 48 -2.72 10.64 -11.86
N GLN A 49 -3.71 10.04 -11.20
CA GLN A 49 -4.17 10.46 -9.85
C GLN A 49 -3.74 9.50 -8.75
N PHE A 50 -3.53 8.22 -9.06
CA PHE A 50 -3.24 7.19 -8.08
C PHE A 50 -2.38 6.07 -8.65
N LEU A 51 -1.74 5.30 -7.77
CA LEU A 51 -1.18 4.00 -8.07
C LEU A 51 -1.97 2.95 -7.29
N LEU A 52 -2.47 1.94 -7.98
CA LEU A 52 -3.14 0.79 -7.37
C LEU A 52 -2.19 -0.40 -7.43
N MET A 53 -1.98 -1.10 -6.33
CA MET A 53 -1.28 -2.38 -6.32
C MET A 53 -2.10 -3.42 -5.57
N THR A 54 -2.17 -4.62 -6.13
CA THR A 54 -2.81 -5.78 -5.53
C THR A 54 -1.74 -6.76 -5.09
N PHE A 55 -1.88 -7.31 -3.89
CA PHE A 55 -0.91 -8.22 -3.30
C PHE A 55 -1.60 -9.38 -2.59
N THR A 56 -0.87 -10.48 -2.40
CA THR A 56 -1.33 -11.63 -1.63
C THR A 56 -0.28 -11.99 -0.58
N VAL A 57 -0.62 -11.85 0.70
CA VAL A 57 0.27 -12.19 1.81
C VAL A 57 -0.42 -13.24 2.68
N LYS A 58 0.25 -14.38 2.92
CA LYS A 58 -0.26 -15.49 3.74
C LYS A 58 -1.68 -15.95 3.34
N GLY A 59 -1.97 -15.98 2.04
CA GLY A 59 -3.28 -16.36 1.50
C GLY A 59 -4.37 -15.29 1.63
N GLN A 60 -4.04 -14.10 2.15
CA GLN A 60 -4.94 -12.96 2.17
C GLN A 60 -4.60 -11.99 1.05
N GLN A 61 -5.59 -11.71 0.21
CA GLN A 61 -5.48 -10.69 -0.83
C GLN A 61 -5.77 -9.31 -0.25
N GLY A 62 -4.99 -8.32 -0.64
CA GLY A 62 -5.19 -6.92 -0.29
C GLY A 62 -4.77 -6.00 -1.42
N SER A 63 -5.10 -4.72 -1.28
CA SER A 63 -4.67 -3.70 -2.24
C SER A 63 -4.28 -2.41 -1.53
N PHE A 64 -3.25 -1.74 -2.06
CA PHE A 64 -3.00 -0.34 -1.73
C PHE A 64 -3.51 0.54 -2.86
N PHE A 65 -4.40 1.46 -2.51
CA PHE A 65 -4.76 2.59 -3.35
C PHE A 65 -3.97 3.81 -2.86
N LEU A 66 -2.94 4.21 -3.61
CA LEU A 66 -1.99 5.24 -3.22
C LEU A 66 -2.24 6.53 -4.02
N PRO A 67 -2.82 7.58 -3.42
CA PRO A 67 -3.03 8.85 -4.11
C PRO A 67 -1.69 9.55 -4.42
N LYS A 68 -1.46 9.93 -5.68
CA LYS A 68 -0.20 10.57 -6.11
C LYS A 68 0.09 11.92 -5.45
N ARG A 69 -0.92 12.58 -4.88
CA ARG A 69 -0.74 13.76 -4.02
C ARG A 69 0.21 13.52 -2.82
N MET A 70 0.44 12.26 -2.43
CA MET A 70 1.38 11.92 -1.37
C MET A 70 2.85 12.12 -1.77
N ASP A 71 3.18 12.27 -3.06
CA ASP A 71 4.55 12.52 -3.53
C ASP A 71 5.16 13.77 -2.86
N SER A 72 4.32 14.77 -2.59
CA SER A 72 4.68 15.99 -1.83
C SER A 72 5.05 15.76 -0.35
N LYS A 73 4.87 14.54 0.18
CA LYS A 73 5.08 14.17 1.59
C LYS A 73 6.23 13.16 1.76
N ASN A 74 7.29 13.29 0.96
CA ASN A 74 8.44 12.37 0.95
C ASN A 74 8.08 10.91 0.61
N PHE A 75 6.96 10.71 -0.08
CA PHE A 75 6.50 9.39 -0.51
C PHE A 75 6.74 9.22 -2.01
N SER A 76 7.98 8.87 -2.38
CA SER A 76 8.44 8.84 -3.78
C SER A 76 7.72 7.77 -4.60
N PHE A 77 6.82 8.20 -5.50
CA PHE A 77 6.20 7.29 -6.48
C PHE A 77 7.19 6.80 -7.54
N ASN A 78 8.27 7.55 -7.79
CA ASN A 78 9.32 7.11 -8.70
C ASN A 78 10.03 5.85 -8.16
N THR A 79 10.29 5.79 -6.85
CA THR A 79 10.90 4.64 -6.20
C THR A 79 9.97 3.42 -6.23
N ILE A 80 8.69 3.63 -5.96
CA ILE A 80 7.68 2.56 -6.03
C ILE A 80 7.60 1.99 -7.45
N ARG A 81 7.48 2.86 -8.47
CA ARG A 81 7.46 2.44 -9.88
C ARG A 81 8.71 1.64 -10.25
N LYS A 82 9.89 2.07 -9.80
CA LYS A 82 11.14 1.33 -10.06
C LYS A 82 11.04 -0.11 -9.53
N HIS A 83 10.71 -0.28 -8.24
CA HIS A 83 10.63 -1.61 -7.64
C HIS A 83 9.54 -2.50 -8.23
N LEU A 84 8.38 -1.93 -8.57
CA LEU A 84 7.29 -2.67 -9.21
C LEU A 84 7.68 -3.13 -10.62
N ASN A 85 8.33 -2.28 -11.41
CA ASN A 85 8.83 -2.69 -12.72
C ASN A 85 9.88 -3.80 -12.63
N GLU A 86 10.78 -3.72 -11.64
CA GLU A 86 11.82 -4.74 -11.41
C GLU A 86 11.26 -6.07 -10.90
N SER A 87 10.23 -6.04 -10.06
CA SER A 87 9.72 -7.24 -9.36
C SER A 87 8.49 -7.88 -10.00
N VAL A 88 7.62 -7.06 -10.59
CA VAL A 88 6.29 -7.47 -11.11
C VAL A 88 6.20 -7.29 -12.62
N GLY A 89 6.94 -6.33 -13.18
CA GLY A 89 6.88 -5.94 -14.58
C GLY A 89 6.06 -4.68 -14.82
N GLN A 90 5.73 -4.41 -16.08
CA GLN A 90 5.04 -3.17 -16.47
C GLN A 90 3.64 -3.08 -15.85
N ALA A 91 3.23 -1.83 -15.55
CA ALA A 91 1.89 -1.55 -15.08
C ALA A 91 0.82 -2.06 -16.06
N LYS A 92 -0.27 -2.58 -15.52
CA LYS A 92 -1.47 -2.93 -16.28
C LYS A 92 -2.16 -1.65 -16.76
N LYS A 93 -2.85 -1.77 -17.89
CA LYS A 93 -3.72 -0.71 -18.41
C LYS A 93 -5.03 -0.73 -17.62
N LEU A 94 -5.52 0.46 -17.28
CA LEU A 94 -6.88 0.66 -16.77
C LEU A 94 -7.89 0.64 -17.92
#